data_AF-A0A4Q4Z0L4-F1
#
_entry.id   AF-A0A4Q4Z0L4-F1
#
_cell.length_a   1.000
_cell.length_b   1.000
_cell.length_c   1.000
_cell.angle_alpha   90.00
_cell.angle_beta   90.00
_cell.angle_gamma   90.00
#
_symmetry.space_group_name_H-M   'P 1'
#
loop_
_entity.id
_entity.type
_entity.pdbx_description
1 polymer ?
#
loop_
_entity_poly.entity_id
_entity_poly.type
_entity_poly.pdbx_seq_one_letter_code
_entity_poly.pdbx_strand_id
1 'polypeptide(L)'
;MGPQLGAKTSLLQSAQLLLTTCILQPVGGTEVQLAAVTKECPPKIHPSLQPHGLFGCPMAIDEETAGPRPVDWSPWTHRPECLTAGYDHKNGTKYCIYTNSAHGHHGVSLITTPETAANIVELLDDFRPDFMREQLDPYGSTSNRTYTVPIRRDTGTELPESAGEQRSYEVVDIPYKGKGVVATRRIKRGEVIMVDFASLVLHLAFPGSVRRLDGYELLLKAAGQLAEPERVLGLARRRDHPPNVVEDVLRTNSFQFELDDKPHMALYADIASSQSSLAARIIAFRDIEPGEELSLSYVDVGKTHEERQRALQRWGFTCTCAMCTAPASEIAASDARRTRIRALKAGIVEALNDGDGDNKDKNKNLDRAIEMAHEVVALVRREELRSLYAEQYDALGRLYWAAGDRARGVAHARLSLKALEDIGYVEPDEEYLSKLLATYGEAGSAGRR
;
A
#
# COMPACT_ATOMS: atom_id res chain seq x y z
N MET A 1 9.52 2.71 46.37
CA MET A 1 9.13 1.29 46.42
C MET A 1 7.79 1.15 45.71
N GLY A 2 7.83 0.95 44.39
CA GLY A 2 6.66 0.78 43.53
C GLY A 2 6.72 -0.60 42.88
N PRO A 3 5.56 -1.24 42.62
CA PRO A 3 5.52 -2.63 42.16
C PRO A 3 5.92 -2.72 40.68
N GLN A 4 6.76 -3.72 40.38
CA GLN A 4 7.10 -4.14 39.02
C GLN A 4 5.90 -4.90 38.42
N LEU A 5 5.37 -4.41 37.29
CA LEU A 5 4.52 -5.22 36.41
C LEU A 5 5.39 -5.76 35.27
N GLY A 6 5.67 -7.07 35.32
CA GLY A 6 6.31 -7.81 34.26
C GLY A 6 5.37 -8.03 33.07
N ALA A 7 5.91 -7.82 31.87
CA ALA A 7 5.27 -8.10 30.60
C ALA A 7 5.05 -9.62 30.44
N LYS A 8 3.78 -10.04 30.38
CA LYS A 8 3.38 -11.35 29.86
C LYS A 8 2.93 -11.15 28.42
N THR A 9 3.84 -11.31 27.47
CA THR A 9 3.52 -11.46 26.04
C THR A 9 3.04 -12.89 25.81
N SER A 10 1.74 -13.05 25.60
CA SER A 10 1.13 -14.34 25.26
C SER A 10 1.07 -14.53 23.73
N LEU A 11 0.88 -15.79 23.30
CA LEU A 11 0.63 -16.27 21.92
C LEU A 11 -0.39 -15.45 21.10
N LEU A 12 -1.12 -14.52 21.72
CA LEU A 12 -2.02 -13.56 21.07
C LEU A 12 -1.38 -12.72 19.95
N GLN A 13 -0.10 -12.31 20.06
CA GLN A 13 0.53 -11.52 18.99
C GLN A 13 0.83 -12.34 17.72
N SER A 14 1.00 -13.65 17.82
CA SER A 14 1.24 -14.52 16.66
C SER A 14 -0.05 -14.86 15.91
N ALA A 15 -1.19 -14.92 16.60
CA ALA A 15 -2.51 -15.10 15.97
C ALA A 15 -3.03 -13.81 15.30
N GLN A 16 -2.65 -12.64 15.82
CA GLN A 16 -2.99 -11.34 15.24
C GLN A 16 -2.17 -11.01 13.97
N LEU A 17 -0.97 -11.59 13.85
CA LEU A 17 -0.16 -11.55 12.61
C LEU A 17 -0.75 -12.37 11.45
N LEU A 18 -1.71 -13.27 11.72
CA LEU A 18 -2.40 -14.03 10.66
C LEU A 18 -3.54 -13.26 9.99
N LEU A 19 -3.93 -12.09 10.51
CA LEU A 19 -5.09 -11.31 10.02
C LEU A 19 -4.80 -9.81 9.84
N THR A 20 -3.55 -9.38 10.00
CA THR A 20 -3.15 -7.98 9.77
C THR A 20 -2.01 -7.98 8.75
N THR A 21 -2.19 -7.19 7.70
CA THR A 21 -1.24 -6.88 6.62
C THR A 21 0.21 -7.34 6.85
N CYS A 22 0.65 -8.35 6.11
CA CYS A 22 2.08 -8.64 5.96
C CYS A 22 2.77 -7.45 5.28
N ILE A 23 3.39 -6.58 6.08
CA ILE A 23 4.41 -5.66 5.59
C ILE A 23 5.69 -6.50 5.44
N LEU A 24 5.93 -7.00 4.23
CA LEU A 24 7.29 -7.38 3.82
C LEU A 24 8.07 -6.08 3.68
N GLN A 25 8.85 -5.72 4.70
CA GLN A 25 9.80 -4.62 4.58
C GLN A 25 10.96 -5.07 3.67
N PRO A 26 11.34 -4.26 2.66
CA PRO A 26 12.57 -4.50 1.92
C PRO A 26 13.75 -4.15 2.85
N VAL A 27 14.59 -5.13 3.14
CA VAL A 27 15.90 -4.89 3.77
C VAL A 27 16.92 -4.88 2.63
N GLY A 28 17.25 -3.67 2.18
CA GLY A 28 18.39 -3.37 1.32
C GLY A 28 19.71 -3.35 2.10
N GLY A 29 20.80 -3.54 1.38
CA GLY A 29 22.14 -3.82 1.88
C GLY A 29 22.83 -2.70 2.66
N THR A 30 24.00 -3.04 3.19
CA THR A 30 24.81 -2.29 4.14
C THR A 30 25.38 -0.99 3.60
N GLU A 31 24.73 0.13 3.91
CA GLU A 31 25.37 1.39 4.31
C GLU A 31 24.65 1.89 5.57
N VAL A 32 25.39 2.05 6.67
CA VAL A 32 24.82 2.47 7.96
C VAL A 32 24.52 3.97 7.89
N GLN A 33 23.29 4.34 7.55
CA GLN A 33 22.73 5.66 7.79
C GLN A 33 22.01 5.67 9.14
N LEU A 34 22.39 6.59 10.01
CA LEU A 34 21.90 6.70 11.39
C LEU A 34 20.35 6.87 11.46
N ALA A 35 19.73 7.42 10.41
CA ALA A 35 18.29 7.56 10.24
C ALA A 35 17.53 6.22 10.19
N ALA A 36 18.14 5.18 9.59
CA ALA A 36 17.55 3.85 9.49
C ALA A 36 17.43 3.13 10.85
N VAL A 37 18.20 3.56 11.85
CA VAL A 37 18.22 2.94 13.19
C VAL A 37 17.19 3.57 14.13
N THR A 38 16.84 4.85 13.95
CA THR A 38 15.92 5.55 14.87
C THR A 38 14.54 5.84 14.31
N LYS A 39 14.32 5.80 12.99
CA LYS A 39 13.07 6.19 12.28
C LYS A 39 12.55 7.61 12.57
N GLU A 40 13.14 8.31 13.52
CA GLU A 40 12.78 9.66 13.95
C GLU A 40 14.03 10.55 13.94
N CYS A 41 13.84 11.79 13.48
CA CYS A 41 14.83 12.84 13.62
C CYS A 41 14.89 13.34 15.07
N PRO A 42 16.05 13.36 15.74
CA PRO A 42 16.17 13.93 17.08
C PRO A 42 15.77 15.41 17.07
N PRO A 43 14.83 15.87 17.92
CA PRO A 43 14.27 17.22 17.86
C PRO A 43 15.26 18.34 18.23
N LYS A 44 16.50 18.01 18.61
CA LYS A 44 17.53 18.94 19.12
C LYS A 44 18.94 18.52 18.72
N ILE A 45 19.23 18.46 17.43
CA ILE A 45 20.62 18.34 16.96
C ILE A 45 21.28 19.72 17.03
N HIS A 46 22.45 19.83 17.64
CA HIS A 46 23.18 21.09 17.76
C HIS A 46 23.59 21.62 16.35
N PRO A 47 23.46 22.92 16.03
CA PRO A 47 23.68 23.46 14.69
C PRO A 47 25.06 23.16 14.08
N SER A 48 26.09 23.02 14.92
CA SER A 48 27.44 22.65 14.47
C SER A 48 27.59 21.20 14.01
N LEU A 49 26.59 20.35 14.29
CA LEU A 49 26.50 18.96 13.83
C LEU A 49 25.54 18.80 12.65
N GLN A 50 25.04 19.92 12.09
CA GLN A 50 24.09 19.95 10.97
C GLN A 50 24.75 20.49 9.68
N PRO A 51 25.73 19.81 9.08
CA PRO A 51 26.02 20.08 7.68
C PRO A 51 24.79 19.67 6.85
N HIS A 52 24.20 20.63 6.13
CA HIS A 52 23.09 20.40 5.22
C HIS A 52 23.38 19.16 4.35
N GLY A 53 22.54 18.13 4.46
CA GLY A 53 22.56 16.95 3.58
C GLY A 53 23.44 15.77 3.99
N LEU A 54 24.07 15.74 5.18
CA LEU A 54 25.01 14.65 5.53
C LEU A 54 24.50 13.60 6.52
N PHE A 55 23.35 13.81 7.18
CA PHE A 55 22.86 12.90 8.24
C PHE A 55 21.45 12.33 8.03
N GLY A 56 20.80 12.61 6.89
CA GLY A 56 19.51 12.01 6.56
C GLY A 56 18.31 12.42 7.44
N CYS A 57 18.50 13.39 8.33
CA CYS A 57 17.48 13.87 9.26
C CYS A 57 17.30 15.39 9.10
N PRO A 58 16.46 15.86 8.16
CA PRO A 58 16.18 17.28 8.04
C PRO A 58 15.44 17.80 9.27
N MET A 59 15.57 19.09 9.56
CA MET A 59 14.82 19.67 10.67
C MET A 59 13.35 19.80 10.30
N ALA A 60 12.48 19.60 11.30
CA ALA A 60 11.08 19.99 11.21
C ALA A 60 11.02 21.52 10.99
N ILE A 61 10.46 21.91 9.84
CA ILE A 61 10.28 23.32 9.47
C ILE A 61 8.79 23.65 9.35
N ASP A 62 8.43 24.86 9.72
CA ASP A 62 7.08 25.39 9.67
C ASP A 62 7.08 26.85 9.16
N GLU A 63 5.95 27.53 9.23
CA GLU A 63 5.80 28.90 8.73
C GLU A 63 6.64 29.94 9.51
N GLU A 64 7.06 29.62 10.73
CA GLU A 64 7.85 30.49 11.62
C GLU A 64 9.35 30.20 11.52
N THR A 65 9.71 28.92 11.43
CA THR A 65 11.09 28.43 11.41
C THR A 65 11.68 28.39 10.00
N ALA A 66 10.86 28.34 8.96
CA ALA A 66 11.32 28.50 7.58
C ALA A 66 11.89 29.91 7.39
N GLY A 67 13.21 29.98 7.14
CA GLY A 67 13.93 31.21 6.85
C GLY A 67 13.41 31.95 5.61
N PRO A 68 14.01 33.10 5.24
CA PRO A 68 13.50 33.93 4.14
C PRO A 68 13.93 33.45 2.75
N ARG A 69 14.85 32.49 2.62
CA ARG A 69 15.39 32.04 1.33
C ARG A 69 14.93 30.63 0.99
N PRO A 70 14.72 30.30 -0.31
CA PRO A 70 14.30 28.96 -0.74
C PRO A 70 15.11 27.78 -0.21
N VAL A 71 16.42 27.97 0.00
CA VAL A 71 17.28 26.94 0.61
C VAL A 71 16.87 26.57 2.03
N ASP A 72 16.25 27.50 2.77
CA ASP A 72 15.85 27.32 4.16
C ASP A 72 14.61 26.42 4.31
N TRP A 73 13.91 26.13 3.21
CA TRP A 73 12.79 25.20 3.17
C TRP A 73 12.91 24.13 2.06
N SER A 74 14.12 23.90 1.54
CA SER A 74 14.42 22.78 0.66
C SER A 74 14.15 21.44 1.37
N PRO A 75 13.64 20.39 0.70
CA PRO A 75 13.43 20.24 -0.75
C PRO A 75 12.10 20.82 -1.27
N TRP A 76 11.34 21.52 -0.42
CA TRP A 76 10.03 22.03 -0.80
C TRP A 76 10.18 23.23 -1.74
N THR A 77 9.39 23.21 -2.80
CA THR A 77 9.33 24.30 -3.80
C THR A 77 8.61 25.53 -3.30
N HIS A 78 7.73 25.36 -2.31
CA HIS A 78 6.92 26.41 -1.70
C HIS A 78 7.24 26.50 -0.20
N ARG A 79 7.24 27.72 0.33
CA ARG A 79 7.43 27.96 1.76
C ARG A 79 6.26 27.32 2.54
N PRO A 80 6.52 26.53 3.61
CA PRO A 80 5.45 25.91 4.37
C PRO A 80 4.49 26.92 4.99
N GLU A 81 3.20 26.57 4.98
CA GLU A 81 2.13 27.33 5.61
C GLU A 81 1.27 26.41 6.44
N CYS A 82 0.92 26.83 7.65
CA CYS A 82 0.39 25.94 8.66
C CYS A 82 -0.90 26.43 9.30
N LEU A 83 -1.65 25.45 9.82
CA LEU A 83 -2.84 25.62 10.64
C LEU A 83 -2.69 24.80 11.92
N THR A 84 -2.96 25.43 13.05
CA THR A 84 -2.95 24.77 14.36
C THR A 84 -4.35 24.23 14.69
N ALA A 85 -4.42 22.97 15.13
CA ALA A 85 -5.66 22.32 15.54
C ALA A 85 -6.26 22.93 16.81
N GLY A 86 -7.59 22.95 16.90
CA GLY A 86 -8.32 23.48 18.05
C GLY A 86 -8.33 25.01 18.17
N TYR A 87 -9.01 25.52 19.20
CA TYR A 87 -9.10 26.96 19.50
C TYR A 87 -7.87 27.49 20.26
N ASP A 88 -7.10 26.59 20.90
CA ASP A 88 -5.87 26.93 21.62
C ASP A 88 -4.65 26.79 20.70
N HIS A 89 -4.30 27.89 20.07
CA HIS A 89 -3.18 27.99 19.14
C HIS A 89 -1.80 27.64 19.76
N LYS A 90 -1.68 27.50 21.09
CA LYS A 90 -0.40 27.22 21.75
C LYS A 90 -0.10 25.74 21.94
N ASN A 91 -1.12 24.89 22.04
CA ASN A 91 -0.97 23.46 22.34
C ASN A 91 -1.61 22.53 21.30
N GLY A 92 -2.23 23.10 20.26
CA GLY A 92 -2.81 22.33 19.17
C GLY A 92 -1.76 21.67 18.27
N THR A 93 -2.11 20.52 17.69
CA THR A 93 -1.31 19.90 16.62
C THR A 93 -1.23 20.83 15.41
N LYS A 94 -0.02 21.17 14.98
CA LYS A 94 0.22 21.98 13.80
C LYS A 94 0.25 21.10 12.54
N TYR A 95 -0.52 21.48 11.53
CA TYR A 95 -0.53 20.86 10.21
C TYR A 95 -0.08 21.87 9.17
N CYS A 96 0.87 21.51 8.33
CA CYS A 96 1.48 22.40 7.34
C CYS A 96 1.38 21.82 5.94
N ILE A 97 1.37 22.70 4.93
CA ILE A 97 1.54 22.30 3.52
C ILE A 97 3.02 22.19 3.21
N TYR A 98 3.41 21.05 2.65
CA TYR A 98 4.74 20.81 2.09
C TYR A 98 4.60 20.40 0.63
N THR A 99 4.98 21.28 -0.28
CA THR A 99 4.83 21.02 -1.72
C THR A 99 6.18 20.99 -2.41
N ASN A 100 6.45 19.91 -3.13
CA ASN A 100 7.49 19.84 -4.14
C ASN A 100 6.83 19.69 -5.51
N SER A 101 6.62 20.80 -6.21
CA SER A 101 6.00 20.82 -7.54
C SER A 101 6.87 20.21 -8.63
N ALA A 102 8.18 20.06 -8.38
CA ALA A 102 9.12 19.44 -9.30
C ALA A 102 9.28 17.92 -9.06
N HIS A 103 8.61 17.37 -8.06
CA HIS A 103 8.70 15.95 -7.72
C HIS A 103 7.99 15.07 -8.76
N GLY A 104 8.63 13.98 -9.19
CA GLY A 104 8.10 13.09 -10.23
C GLY A 104 7.79 13.86 -11.52
N HIS A 105 6.57 13.70 -12.03
CA HIS A 105 6.11 14.38 -13.25
C HIS A 105 5.10 15.51 -13.01
N HIS A 106 4.45 15.53 -11.84
CA HIS A 106 3.29 16.40 -11.59
C HIS A 106 3.34 17.11 -10.23
N GLY A 107 4.39 16.86 -9.45
CA GLY A 107 4.56 17.36 -8.09
C GLY A 107 3.83 16.53 -7.05
N VAL A 108 4.21 16.72 -5.78
CA VAL A 108 3.54 16.20 -4.60
C VAL A 108 3.29 17.32 -3.61
N SER A 109 2.10 17.34 -3.00
CA SER A 109 1.77 18.22 -1.88
C SER A 109 1.26 17.41 -0.69
N LEU A 110 1.85 17.64 0.47
CA LEU A 110 1.51 16.98 1.72
C LEU A 110 0.90 17.97 2.69
N ILE A 111 -0.19 17.59 3.35
CA ILE A 111 -0.70 18.27 4.54
C ILE A 111 -0.49 17.31 5.71
N THR A 112 0.55 17.58 6.51
CA THR A 112 0.98 16.74 7.63
C THR A 112 1.70 17.58 8.70
N THR A 113 2.20 16.96 9.76
CA THR A 113 2.94 17.68 10.82
C THR A 113 4.39 17.95 10.38
N PRO A 114 5.03 19.01 10.92
CA PRO A 114 6.43 19.31 10.60
C PRO A 114 7.41 18.16 10.83
N GLU A 115 7.18 17.37 11.88
CA GLU A 115 8.02 16.21 12.22
C GLU A 115 7.87 15.11 11.16
N THR A 116 6.64 14.80 10.76
CA THR A 116 6.40 13.79 9.73
C THR A 116 6.97 14.24 8.39
N ALA A 117 6.81 15.50 8.02
CA ALA A 117 7.40 16.04 6.80
C ALA A 117 8.93 15.96 6.79
N ALA A 118 9.58 16.19 7.94
CA ALA A 118 11.02 16.02 8.08
C ALA A 118 11.47 14.55 8.00
N ASN A 119 10.78 13.64 8.68
CA ASN A 119 11.13 12.22 8.70
C ASN A 119 11.01 11.54 7.32
N ILE A 120 10.22 12.11 6.40
CA ILE A 120 9.91 11.52 5.10
C ILE A 120 10.64 12.20 3.94
N VAL A 121 11.50 13.19 4.19
CA VAL A 121 12.24 13.88 3.12
C VAL A 121 13.08 12.92 2.29
N GLU A 122 13.77 11.96 2.92
CA GLU A 122 14.54 10.95 2.18
C GLU A 122 13.63 10.07 1.31
N LEU A 123 12.42 9.79 1.77
CA LEU A 123 11.43 9.08 0.96
C LEU A 123 11.07 9.88 -0.30
N LEU A 124 11.17 11.22 -0.31
CA LEU A 124 10.97 12.09 -1.49
C LEU A 124 12.11 12.02 -2.50
N ASP A 125 13.32 11.67 -2.08
CA ASP A 125 14.47 11.47 -2.97
C ASP A 125 14.51 10.03 -3.53
N ASP A 126 14.00 9.05 -2.78
CA ASP A 126 13.99 7.62 -3.13
C ASP A 126 12.94 7.24 -4.20
N PHE A 127 12.25 8.22 -4.79
CA PHE A 127 11.35 8.04 -5.94
C PHE A 127 12.07 7.86 -7.28
N ARG A 128 13.33 7.44 -7.24
CA ARG A 128 13.97 6.64 -8.28
C ARG A 128 13.94 5.18 -7.80
N PRO A 129 12.77 4.53 -7.71
CA PRO A 129 12.73 3.16 -7.24
C PRO A 129 13.68 2.32 -8.09
N ASP A 130 14.31 1.28 -7.55
CA ASP A 130 15.36 0.52 -8.24
C ASP A 130 14.97 0.08 -9.67
N PHE A 131 13.69 -0.16 -9.93
CA PHE A 131 13.15 -0.44 -11.27
C PHE A 131 13.23 0.72 -12.29
N MET A 132 13.28 1.98 -11.82
CA MET A 132 13.57 3.17 -12.63
C MET A 132 15.07 3.44 -12.78
N ARG A 133 15.93 2.96 -11.86
CA ARG A 133 17.40 2.92 -12.10
C ARG A 133 17.72 2.04 -13.32
N GLU A 134 17.00 0.93 -13.48
CA GLU A 134 17.15 0.02 -14.64
C GLU A 134 16.76 0.66 -15.98
N GLN A 135 15.93 1.71 -15.95
CA GLN A 135 15.46 2.41 -17.15
C GLN A 135 16.47 3.47 -17.66
N LEU A 136 17.43 3.90 -16.83
CA LEU A 136 18.33 5.03 -17.10
C LEU A 136 19.82 4.69 -17.00
N ASP A 137 20.19 3.47 -16.56
CA ASP A 137 21.57 2.99 -16.56
C ASP A 137 21.76 1.85 -17.59
N PRO A 138 22.21 2.14 -18.82
CA PRO A 138 22.40 1.13 -19.87
C PRO A 138 23.57 0.18 -19.58
N TYR A 139 24.33 0.38 -18.50
CA TYR A 139 25.59 -0.32 -18.24
C TYR A 139 25.63 -1.09 -16.89
N GLY A 140 24.58 -1.03 -16.07
CA GLY A 140 24.63 -1.53 -14.68
C GLY A 140 23.60 -2.56 -14.24
N SER A 141 22.58 -2.90 -15.04
CA SER A 141 21.49 -3.78 -14.56
C SER A 141 21.76 -5.27 -14.79
N THR A 142 21.71 -6.06 -13.73
CA THR A 142 21.63 -7.54 -13.76
C THR A 142 20.19 -8.07 -13.89
N SER A 143 19.20 -7.17 -14.02
CA SER A 143 17.81 -7.51 -14.32
C SER A 143 17.59 -7.60 -15.84
N ASN A 144 16.92 -8.66 -16.28
CA ASN A 144 16.51 -8.85 -17.68
C ASN A 144 15.22 -8.09 -18.05
N ARG A 145 14.70 -7.20 -17.18
CA ARG A 145 13.44 -6.48 -17.43
C ARG A 145 13.71 -4.99 -17.66
N THR A 146 13.72 -4.58 -18.93
CA THR A 146 13.58 -3.18 -19.31
C THR A 146 12.11 -2.78 -19.21
N TYR A 147 11.76 -2.01 -18.18
CA TYR A 147 10.39 -1.49 -18.01
C TYR A 147 10.26 -0.15 -18.73
N THR A 148 9.88 -0.11 -20.00
CA THR A 148 9.46 1.15 -20.64
C THR A 148 8.00 1.44 -20.28
N VAL A 149 7.78 2.12 -19.15
CA VAL A 149 6.44 2.64 -18.82
C VAL A 149 6.31 4.05 -19.40
N PRO A 150 5.44 4.27 -20.40
CA PRO A 150 5.19 5.62 -20.90
C PRO A 150 4.42 6.42 -19.85
N ILE A 151 5.14 7.29 -19.14
CA ILE A 151 4.57 8.33 -18.27
C ILE A 151 3.60 9.19 -19.08
N ARG A 152 2.41 9.47 -18.52
CA ARG A 152 1.44 10.37 -19.12
C ARG A 152 1.97 11.81 -19.10
N ARG A 153 2.56 12.26 -20.20
CA ARG A 153 2.74 13.69 -20.49
C ARG A 153 1.57 14.15 -21.34
N ASP A 154 0.67 14.95 -20.76
CA ASP A 154 -0.45 15.57 -21.49
C ASP A 154 0.01 16.84 -22.26
N THR A 155 1.32 17.12 -22.33
CA THR A 155 1.85 18.18 -23.19
C THR A 155 1.60 17.82 -24.64
N GLY A 156 0.65 18.51 -25.28
CA GLY A 156 0.30 18.42 -26.72
C GLY A 156 1.42 18.87 -27.68
N THR A 157 2.67 18.57 -27.36
CA THR A 157 3.82 18.72 -28.24
C THR A 157 4.02 17.39 -28.96
N GLU A 158 3.70 17.38 -30.25
CA GLU A 158 4.01 16.29 -31.18
C GLU A 158 5.47 15.86 -31.02
N LEU A 159 5.69 14.67 -30.46
CA LEU A 159 6.99 14.01 -30.45
C LEU A 159 7.21 13.36 -31.83
N PRO A 160 8.45 13.37 -32.35
CA PRO A 160 8.75 12.78 -33.65
C PRO A 160 8.47 11.28 -33.65
N GLU A 161 7.82 10.79 -34.71
CA GLU A 161 7.28 9.44 -34.94
C GLU A 161 8.29 8.26 -34.86
N SER A 162 9.51 8.44 -34.35
CA SER A 162 10.59 7.44 -34.43
C SER A 162 11.10 6.87 -33.10
N ALA A 163 10.27 6.87 -32.05
CA ALA A 163 10.47 6.05 -30.84
C ALA A 163 9.11 5.71 -30.18
N GLY A 164 8.16 5.23 -30.98
CA GLY A 164 6.80 4.93 -30.55
C GLY A 164 6.67 3.54 -29.90
N GLU A 165 6.92 3.43 -28.60
CA GLU A 165 6.23 2.41 -27.81
C GLU A 165 4.87 2.98 -27.42
N GLN A 166 3.88 2.65 -28.24
CA GLN A 166 2.48 2.93 -28.00
C GLN A 166 2.12 2.43 -26.59
N ARG A 167 1.47 3.29 -25.78
CA ARG A 167 0.97 2.93 -24.43
C ARG A 167 0.31 1.56 -24.50
N SER A 168 0.57 0.69 -23.52
CA SER A 168 -0.05 -0.65 -23.47
C SER A 168 -1.56 -0.62 -23.24
N TYR A 169 -2.10 0.58 -22.98
CA TYR A 169 -3.51 0.81 -22.74
C TYR A 169 -3.98 2.16 -23.30
N GLU A 170 -5.30 2.29 -23.44
CA GLU A 170 -6.00 3.53 -23.73
C GLU A 170 -7.24 3.69 -22.83
N VAL A 171 -7.64 4.94 -22.58
CA VAL A 171 -8.84 5.27 -21.79
C VAL A 171 -10.01 5.46 -22.74
N VAL A 172 -11.07 4.67 -22.57
CA VAL A 172 -12.26 4.65 -23.43
C VAL A 172 -13.53 4.88 -22.62
N ASP A 173 -14.60 5.31 -23.28
CA ASP A 173 -15.93 5.32 -22.68
C ASP A 173 -16.51 3.89 -22.71
N ILE A 174 -16.82 3.35 -21.53
CA ILE A 174 -17.46 2.04 -21.38
C ILE A 174 -18.92 2.25 -20.98
N PRO A 175 -19.88 1.70 -21.76
CA PRO A 175 -21.30 1.77 -21.43
C PRO A 175 -21.56 1.36 -19.97
N TYR A 176 -22.35 2.18 -19.26
CA TYR A 176 -22.76 1.97 -17.86
C TYR A 176 -21.66 2.08 -16.80
N LYS A 177 -20.37 2.18 -17.18
CA LYS A 177 -19.23 2.34 -16.25
C LYS A 177 -18.58 3.72 -16.30
N GLY A 178 -18.87 4.52 -17.32
CA GLY A 178 -18.24 5.82 -17.54
C GLY A 178 -16.93 5.65 -18.29
N LYS A 179 -15.79 6.01 -17.69
CA LYS A 179 -14.47 5.76 -18.27
C LYS A 179 -13.94 4.40 -17.82
N GLY A 180 -13.31 3.69 -18.74
CA GLY A 180 -12.55 2.48 -18.44
C GLY A 180 -11.25 2.45 -19.22
N VAL A 181 -10.45 1.43 -18.96
CA VAL A 181 -9.12 1.28 -19.56
C VAL A 181 -9.10 -0.03 -20.33
N VAL A 182 -8.61 -0.02 -21.58
CA VAL A 182 -8.49 -1.21 -22.43
C VAL A 182 -7.06 -1.38 -22.93
N ALA A 183 -6.61 -2.62 -23.08
CA ALA A 183 -5.29 -2.92 -23.61
C ALA A 183 -5.20 -2.63 -25.12
N THR A 184 -4.13 -1.97 -25.57
CA THR A 184 -3.89 -1.68 -27.00
C THR A 184 -3.00 -2.73 -27.67
N ARG A 185 -2.24 -3.47 -26.86
CA ARG A 185 -1.40 -4.59 -27.26
C ARG A 185 -1.49 -5.69 -26.22
N ARG A 186 -0.91 -6.85 -26.53
CA ARG A 186 -0.76 -7.92 -25.54
C ARG A 186 0.14 -7.44 -24.40
N ILE A 187 -0.33 -7.62 -23.17
CA ILE A 187 0.40 -7.32 -21.93
C ILE A 187 0.69 -8.65 -21.25
N LYS A 188 1.96 -8.91 -20.94
CA LYS A 188 2.35 -10.17 -20.31
C LYS A 188 2.07 -10.14 -18.82
N ARG A 189 1.77 -11.29 -18.24
CA ARG A 189 1.74 -11.46 -16.79
C ARG A 189 3.03 -10.95 -16.14
N GLY A 190 2.87 -10.15 -15.07
CA GLY A 190 3.96 -9.52 -14.34
C GLY A 190 4.47 -8.21 -14.97
N GLU A 191 3.96 -7.81 -16.14
CA GLU A 191 4.32 -6.54 -16.77
C GLU A 191 3.70 -5.36 -16.01
N VAL A 192 4.50 -4.31 -15.79
CA VAL A 192 4.02 -3.05 -15.20
C VAL A 192 3.26 -2.28 -16.28
N ILE A 193 1.98 -2.03 -16.03
CA ILE A 193 1.07 -1.33 -16.94
C ILE A 193 1.12 0.18 -16.69
N MET A 194 1.08 0.58 -15.41
CA MET A 194 1.04 1.98 -14.99
C MET A 194 1.94 2.18 -13.78
N VAL A 195 2.57 3.35 -13.72
CA VAL A 195 3.23 3.88 -12.52
C VAL A 195 2.68 5.28 -12.29
N ASP A 196 2.32 5.58 -11.05
CA ASP A 196 1.86 6.90 -10.63
C ASP A 196 2.48 7.26 -9.29
N PHE A 197 2.49 8.55 -8.97
CA PHE A 197 3.03 9.10 -7.74
C PHE A 197 1.96 9.91 -7.03
N ALA A 198 1.96 9.87 -5.70
CA ALA A 198 0.98 10.57 -4.91
C ALA A 198 1.05 12.08 -5.25
N SER A 199 -0.06 12.64 -5.72
CA SER A 199 -0.20 14.07 -5.98
C SER A 199 -0.55 14.81 -4.69
N LEU A 200 -1.44 14.24 -3.89
CA LEU A 200 -1.82 14.79 -2.58
C LEU A 200 -1.67 13.72 -1.50
N VAL A 201 -1.11 14.11 -0.35
CA VAL A 201 -1.02 13.28 0.86
C VAL A 201 -1.58 14.06 2.03
N LEU A 202 -2.48 13.45 2.79
CA LEU A 202 -3.19 14.14 3.87
C LEU A 202 -3.20 13.30 5.14
N HIS A 203 -2.80 13.88 6.26
CA HIS A 203 -2.94 13.26 7.57
C HIS A 203 -4.42 13.01 7.91
N LEU A 204 -4.82 11.79 8.26
CA LEU A 204 -6.25 11.44 8.39
C LEU A 204 -6.99 12.24 9.48
N ALA A 205 -6.29 12.67 10.53
CA ALA A 205 -6.88 13.49 11.58
C ALA A 205 -7.11 14.95 11.17
N PHE A 206 -6.44 15.47 10.12
CA PHE A 206 -6.50 16.90 9.77
C PHE A 206 -7.93 17.41 9.54
N PRO A 207 -8.78 16.79 8.69
CA PRO A 207 -10.11 17.34 8.38
C PRO A 207 -11.00 17.49 9.63
N GLY A 208 -10.80 16.64 10.64
CA GLY A 208 -11.55 16.69 11.91
C GLY A 208 -10.90 17.55 13.00
N SER A 209 -9.68 18.04 12.81
CA SER A 209 -8.89 18.73 13.85
C SER A 209 -8.83 20.26 13.69
N VAL A 210 -9.07 20.77 12.49
CA VAL A 210 -9.01 22.21 12.18
C VAL A 210 -10.39 22.80 11.93
N ARG A 211 -10.51 24.14 11.96
CA ARG A 211 -11.75 24.79 11.52
C ARG A 211 -11.97 24.48 10.04
N ARG A 212 -13.20 24.09 9.70
CA ARG A 212 -13.54 23.55 8.37
C ARG A 212 -13.18 24.48 7.21
N LEU A 213 -13.43 25.79 7.35
CA LEU A 213 -13.13 26.77 6.29
C LEU A 213 -11.62 26.94 6.09
N ASP A 214 -10.84 27.06 7.17
CA ASP A 214 -9.37 27.13 7.08
C ASP A 214 -8.81 25.86 6.43
N GLY A 215 -9.34 24.69 6.83
CA GLY A 215 -8.95 23.41 6.24
C GLY A 215 -9.20 23.35 4.73
N TYR A 216 -10.30 23.93 4.25
CA TYR A 216 -10.60 24.04 2.83
C TYR A 216 -9.65 24.96 2.07
N GLU A 217 -9.25 26.08 2.66
CA GLU A 217 -8.26 26.98 2.07
C GLU A 217 -6.91 26.27 1.94
N LEU A 218 -6.51 25.53 2.98
CA LEU A 218 -5.26 24.76 2.96
C LEU A 218 -5.29 23.65 1.88
N LEU A 219 -6.42 22.94 1.73
CA LEU A 219 -6.59 21.92 0.69
C LEU A 219 -6.53 22.49 -0.72
N LEU A 220 -7.21 23.61 -0.97
CA LEU A 220 -7.17 24.30 -2.27
C LEU A 220 -5.77 24.77 -2.60
N LYS A 221 -5.06 25.28 -1.60
CA LYS A 221 -3.68 25.74 -1.75
C LYS A 221 -2.72 24.59 -2.03
N ALA A 222 -2.82 23.48 -1.32
CA ALA A 222 -2.01 22.28 -1.55
C ALA A 222 -2.19 21.76 -2.99
N ALA A 223 -3.43 21.65 -3.47
CA ALA A 223 -3.70 21.26 -4.85
C ALA A 223 -3.19 22.29 -5.88
N GLY A 224 -3.36 23.59 -5.60
CA GLY A 224 -2.93 24.68 -6.49
C GLY A 224 -1.41 24.86 -6.60
N GLN A 225 -0.63 24.37 -5.62
CA GLN A 225 0.84 24.43 -5.64
C GLN A 225 1.48 23.29 -6.47
N LEU A 226 0.71 22.32 -6.95
CA LEU A 226 1.18 21.27 -7.84
C LEU A 226 1.57 21.83 -9.22
N ALA A 227 2.39 21.10 -9.97
CA ALA A 227 2.75 21.51 -11.34
C ALA A 227 1.54 21.45 -12.28
N GLU A 228 0.64 20.48 -12.07
CA GLU A 228 -0.56 20.29 -12.87
C GLU A 228 -1.83 20.13 -12.00
N PRO A 229 -2.34 21.22 -11.38
CA PRO A 229 -3.47 21.15 -10.46
C PRO A 229 -4.75 20.54 -11.07
N GLU A 230 -4.98 20.81 -12.36
CA GLU A 230 -6.16 20.33 -13.09
C GLU A 230 -6.26 18.80 -13.15
N ARG A 231 -5.14 18.08 -13.00
CA ARG A 231 -5.15 16.61 -12.97
C ARG A 231 -5.81 16.06 -11.71
N VAL A 232 -5.68 16.76 -10.59
CA VAL A 232 -6.40 16.43 -9.35
C VAL A 232 -7.83 16.95 -9.43
N LEU A 233 -8.03 18.20 -9.84
CA LEU A 233 -9.35 18.85 -9.87
C LEU A 233 -10.33 18.23 -10.88
N GLY A 234 -9.80 17.61 -11.93
CA GLY A 234 -10.58 16.91 -12.97
C GLY A 234 -11.05 15.50 -12.59
N LEU A 235 -10.65 14.97 -11.43
CA LEU A 235 -11.00 13.62 -11.01
C LEU A 235 -12.49 13.44 -10.70
N ALA A 236 -12.90 12.17 -10.66
CA ALA A 236 -14.27 11.78 -10.36
C ALA A 236 -14.71 12.28 -8.98
N ARG A 237 -15.96 12.73 -8.90
CA ARG A 237 -16.57 13.39 -7.73
C ARG A 237 -17.93 12.80 -7.43
N ARG A 238 -18.30 12.76 -6.14
CA ARG A 238 -19.65 12.36 -5.72
C ARG A 238 -20.52 13.61 -5.70
N ARG A 239 -21.43 13.71 -6.69
CA ARG A 239 -22.25 14.92 -6.98
C ARG A 239 -23.18 15.34 -5.84
N ASP A 240 -23.23 14.59 -4.75
CA ASP A 240 -24.18 14.72 -3.66
C ASP A 240 -23.67 15.49 -2.42
N HIS A 241 -22.36 15.71 -2.18
CA HIS A 241 -21.82 16.42 -0.99
C HIS A 241 -20.32 16.75 -1.18
N PRO A 242 -19.77 17.97 -1.42
CA PRO A 242 -19.56 19.04 -0.40
C PRO A 242 -19.32 20.48 -0.97
N PRO A 243 -19.04 21.51 -0.14
CA PRO A 243 -18.65 22.87 -0.60
C PRO A 243 -17.19 23.02 -1.12
N ASN A 244 -16.31 22.03 -0.93
CA ASN A 244 -14.91 22.10 -1.38
C ASN A 244 -14.60 21.00 -2.43
N VAL A 245 -14.03 21.39 -3.57
CA VAL A 245 -13.76 20.47 -4.69
C VAL A 245 -12.67 19.43 -4.37
N VAL A 246 -11.62 19.82 -3.64
CA VAL A 246 -10.47 18.96 -3.33
C VAL A 246 -10.87 17.88 -2.32
N GLU A 247 -11.66 18.23 -1.30
CA GLU A 247 -12.20 17.26 -0.33
C GLU A 247 -13.04 16.16 -1.01
N ASP A 248 -13.90 16.54 -1.96
CA ASP A 248 -14.75 15.59 -2.70
C ASP A 248 -13.92 14.61 -3.55
N VAL A 249 -12.90 15.15 -4.22
CA VAL A 249 -11.93 14.38 -5.00
C VAL A 249 -11.18 13.41 -4.08
N LEU A 250 -10.65 13.87 -2.94
CA LEU A 250 -9.93 13.02 -1.98
C LEU A 250 -10.82 11.88 -1.44
N ARG A 251 -12.06 12.17 -1.07
CA ARG A 251 -12.98 11.15 -0.54
C ARG A 251 -13.29 10.04 -1.56
N THR A 252 -13.22 10.36 -2.85
CA THR A 252 -13.60 9.44 -3.93
C THR A 252 -12.40 8.67 -4.49
N ASN A 253 -11.21 9.28 -4.50
CA ASN A 253 -10.04 8.76 -5.21
C ASN A 253 -8.82 8.48 -4.31
N SER A 254 -8.87 8.77 -3.00
CA SER A 254 -7.74 8.53 -2.10
C SER A 254 -7.77 7.17 -1.41
N PHE A 255 -6.57 6.73 -1.01
CA PHE A 255 -6.34 5.47 -0.30
C PHE A 255 -5.61 5.72 1.01
N GLN A 256 -5.98 4.96 2.04
CA GLN A 256 -5.34 5.07 3.35
C GLN A 256 -4.05 4.24 3.40
N PHE A 257 -3.03 4.78 4.06
CA PHE A 257 -1.76 4.13 4.33
C PHE A 257 -1.11 4.74 5.58
N GLU A 258 -0.05 4.13 6.07
CA GLU A 258 0.75 4.67 7.17
C GLU A 258 1.97 5.39 6.61
N LEU A 259 2.20 6.62 7.08
CA LEU A 259 3.38 7.42 6.77
C LEU A 259 3.93 7.90 8.12
N ASP A 260 5.20 7.58 8.42
CA ASP A 260 5.81 7.89 9.73
C ASP A 260 4.99 7.31 10.90
N ASP A 261 4.55 6.06 10.76
CA ASP A 261 3.66 5.33 11.70
C ASP A 261 2.35 6.06 12.04
N LYS A 262 1.97 7.05 11.22
CA LYS A 262 0.74 7.84 11.36
C LYS A 262 -0.19 7.60 10.19
N PRO A 263 -1.51 7.55 10.43
CA PRO A 263 -2.47 7.27 9.39
C PRO A 263 -2.63 8.47 8.44
N HIS A 264 -2.37 8.24 7.16
CA HIS A 264 -2.52 9.20 6.08
C HIS A 264 -3.45 8.66 4.99
N MET A 265 -3.89 9.54 4.10
CA MET A 265 -4.43 9.18 2.81
C MET A 265 -3.61 9.78 1.68
N ALA A 266 -3.46 9.06 0.58
CA ALA A 266 -2.79 9.51 -0.62
C ALA A 266 -3.74 9.43 -1.83
N LEU A 267 -3.63 10.42 -2.70
CA LEU A 267 -4.31 10.50 -3.99
C LEU A 267 -3.30 10.38 -5.11
N TYR A 268 -3.59 9.51 -6.07
CA TYR A 268 -2.81 9.28 -7.29
C TYR A 268 -3.73 9.64 -8.46
N ALA A 269 -3.29 10.54 -9.34
CA ALA A 269 -4.16 11.12 -10.36
C ALA A 269 -4.46 10.16 -11.54
N ASP A 270 -3.55 9.22 -11.81
CA ASP A 270 -3.70 8.18 -12.83
C ASP A 270 -4.08 6.82 -12.25
N ILE A 271 -3.79 6.55 -10.97
CA ILE A 271 -4.09 5.26 -10.33
C ILE A 271 -5.14 5.38 -9.21
N ALA A 272 -6.35 4.90 -9.47
CA ALA A 272 -7.35 4.72 -8.41
C ALA A 272 -7.20 3.34 -7.71
N SER A 273 -6.05 3.06 -7.08
CA SER A 273 -5.79 1.79 -6.36
C SER A 273 -5.15 1.96 -4.98
N SER A 274 -5.52 1.08 -4.03
CA SER A 274 -4.98 1.03 -2.66
C SER A 274 -3.51 0.65 -2.65
N GLN A 275 -2.63 1.60 -2.35
CA GLN A 275 -1.18 1.38 -2.25
C GLN A 275 -0.67 1.88 -0.90
N SER A 276 0.30 1.16 -0.32
CA SER A 276 0.94 1.47 0.97
C SER A 276 2.21 2.32 0.82
N SER A 277 2.36 3.01 -0.32
CA SER A 277 3.58 3.69 -0.74
C SER A 277 3.18 4.90 -1.57
N LEU A 278 3.92 6.00 -1.43
CA LEU A 278 3.71 7.22 -2.22
C LEU A 278 3.95 7.01 -3.73
N ALA A 279 4.53 5.89 -4.14
CA ALA A 279 4.57 5.42 -5.52
C ALA A 279 3.60 4.25 -5.69
N ALA A 280 2.84 4.30 -6.78
CA ALA A 280 1.81 3.35 -7.12
C ALA A 280 2.17 2.60 -8.41
N ARG A 281 2.15 1.25 -8.39
CA ARG A 281 2.30 0.43 -9.61
C ARG A 281 1.06 -0.42 -9.88
N ILE A 282 0.66 -0.52 -11.14
CA ILE A 282 -0.33 -1.49 -11.62
C ILE A 282 0.39 -2.56 -12.43
N ILE A 283 0.25 -3.81 -12.01
CA ILE A 283 0.89 -4.96 -12.65
C ILE A 283 -0.17 -5.88 -13.22
N ALA A 284 0.12 -6.45 -14.39
CA ALA A 284 -0.72 -7.46 -15.01
C ALA A 284 -0.69 -8.77 -14.21
N PHE A 285 -1.81 -9.09 -13.57
CA PHE A 285 -1.97 -10.32 -12.78
C PHE A 285 -1.94 -11.61 -13.63
N ARG A 286 -2.20 -11.47 -14.93
CA ARG A 286 -2.20 -12.53 -15.94
C ARG A 286 -1.86 -11.90 -17.30
N ASP A 287 -1.72 -12.73 -18.33
CA ASP A 287 -1.70 -12.24 -19.70
C ASP A 287 -3.03 -11.55 -20.03
N ILE A 288 -2.94 -10.42 -20.74
CA ILE A 288 -4.06 -9.59 -21.16
C ILE A 288 -3.95 -9.37 -22.66
N GLU A 289 -5.02 -9.65 -23.39
CA GLU A 289 -5.03 -9.55 -24.85
C GLU A 289 -5.45 -8.14 -25.33
N PRO A 290 -5.07 -7.73 -26.55
CA PRO A 290 -5.52 -6.46 -27.12
C PRO A 290 -7.06 -6.35 -27.12
N GLY A 291 -7.57 -5.18 -26.72
CA GLY A 291 -9.00 -4.87 -26.59
C GLY A 291 -9.62 -5.30 -25.26
N GLU A 292 -8.90 -6.01 -24.40
CA GLU A 292 -9.41 -6.44 -23.09
C GLU A 292 -9.45 -5.27 -22.08
N GLU A 293 -10.55 -5.17 -21.33
CA GLU A 293 -10.70 -4.18 -20.25
C GLU A 293 -9.77 -4.52 -19.08
N LEU A 294 -8.96 -3.54 -18.66
CA LEU A 294 -8.15 -3.63 -17.46
C LEU A 294 -9.02 -3.36 -16.23
N SER A 295 -9.06 -4.32 -15.31
CA SER A 295 -9.90 -4.24 -14.11
C SER A 295 -9.12 -4.51 -12.84
N LEU A 296 -9.49 -3.84 -11.75
CA LEU A 296 -9.04 -4.10 -10.39
C LEU A 296 -10.24 -4.26 -9.45
N SER A 297 -10.08 -4.97 -8.33
CA SER A 297 -11.17 -5.18 -7.37
C SER A 297 -11.19 -4.08 -6.31
N TYR A 298 -12.34 -3.42 -6.13
CA TYR A 298 -12.51 -2.38 -5.09
C TYR A 298 -12.87 -2.95 -3.71
N VAL A 299 -13.11 -4.26 -3.64
CA VAL A 299 -13.55 -4.97 -2.44
C VAL A 299 -12.74 -6.24 -2.24
N ASP A 300 -12.70 -6.73 -1.00
CA ASP A 300 -12.00 -7.98 -0.68
C ASP A 300 -12.52 -9.14 -1.53
N VAL A 301 -11.57 -9.89 -2.10
CA VAL A 301 -11.87 -11.00 -3.01
C VAL A 301 -12.55 -12.19 -2.32
N GLY A 302 -12.67 -12.19 -0.98
CA GLY A 302 -13.33 -13.26 -0.20
C GLY A 302 -14.81 -13.05 0.13
N LYS A 303 -15.42 -11.95 -0.34
CA LYS A 303 -16.82 -11.60 -0.04
C LYS A 303 -17.83 -12.40 -0.89
N THR A 304 -19.01 -12.67 -0.33
CA THR A 304 -20.17 -13.26 -1.04
C THR A 304 -20.76 -12.28 -2.06
N HIS A 305 -21.64 -12.74 -2.95
CA HIS A 305 -22.31 -11.88 -3.93
C HIS A 305 -23.02 -10.69 -3.27
N GLU A 306 -23.83 -10.94 -2.25
CA GLU A 306 -24.57 -9.89 -1.54
C GLU A 306 -23.61 -8.90 -0.84
N GLU A 307 -22.57 -9.41 -0.18
CA GLU A 307 -21.55 -8.59 0.48
C GLU A 307 -20.81 -7.70 -0.54
N ARG A 308 -20.46 -8.22 -1.72
CA ARG A 308 -19.83 -7.45 -2.80
C ARG A 308 -20.77 -6.37 -3.32
N GLN A 309 -22.02 -6.70 -3.64
CA GLN A 309 -22.99 -5.70 -4.13
C GLN A 309 -23.19 -4.58 -3.11
N ARG A 310 -23.38 -4.92 -1.83
CA ARG A 310 -23.56 -3.95 -0.75
C ARG A 310 -22.33 -3.06 -0.58
N ALA A 311 -21.14 -3.65 -0.56
CA ALA A 311 -19.90 -2.88 -0.42
C ALA A 311 -19.68 -1.93 -1.61
N LEU A 312 -20.09 -2.33 -2.82
CA LEU A 312 -19.94 -1.53 -4.03
C LEU A 312 -20.96 -0.39 -4.18
N GLN A 313 -22.08 -0.42 -3.45
CA GLN A 313 -23.09 0.66 -3.46
C GLN A 313 -22.51 2.04 -3.12
N ARG A 314 -21.41 2.10 -2.35
CA ARG A 314 -20.74 3.38 -2.06
C ARG A 314 -20.15 4.07 -3.31
N TRP A 315 -19.96 3.35 -4.42
CA TRP A 315 -19.56 3.95 -5.69
C TRP A 315 -20.75 4.26 -6.61
N GLY A 316 -21.99 4.01 -6.17
CA GLY A 316 -23.20 4.40 -6.89
C GLY A 316 -23.53 3.53 -8.11
N PHE A 317 -23.00 2.30 -8.19
CA PHE A 317 -23.32 1.34 -9.26
C PHE A 317 -23.67 -0.05 -8.70
N THR A 318 -24.41 -0.83 -9.50
CA THR A 318 -24.64 -2.26 -9.27
C THR A 318 -23.63 -3.06 -10.09
N CYS A 319 -22.90 -3.98 -9.45
CA CYS A 319 -21.83 -4.70 -10.14
C CYS A 319 -22.39 -5.75 -11.11
N THR A 320 -21.94 -5.67 -12.35
CA THR A 320 -22.36 -6.56 -13.46
C THR A 320 -21.20 -7.39 -14.02
N CYS A 321 -20.14 -7.62 -13.23
CA CYS A 321 -19.06 -8.51 -13.66
C CYS A 321 -19.55 -9.96 -13.79
N ALA A 322 -18.79 -10.79 -14.52
CA ALA A 322 -19.16 -12.19 -14.78
C ALA A 322 -19.54 -12.98 -13.51
N MET A 323 -18.88 -12.73 -12.37
CA MET A 323 -19.22 -13.38 -11.09
C MET A 323 -20.55 -12.91 -10.49
N CYS A 324 -20.95 -11.67 -10.75
CA CYS A 324 -22.19 -11.10 -10.23
C CYS A 324 -23.38 -11.31 -11.16
N THR A 325 -23.14 -11.61 -12.44
CA THR A 325 -24.16 -11.94 -13.43
C THR A 325 -24.24 -13.43 -13.75
N ALA A 326 -23.48 -14.27 -13.04
CA ALA A 326 -23.52 -15.72 -13.19
C ALA A 326 -24.90 -16.29 -12.83
N PRO A 327 -25.24 -17.51 -13.30
CA PRO A 327 -26.47 -18.19 -12.90
C PRO A 327 -26.61 -18.31 -11.37
N ALA A 328 -27.84 -18.20 -10.86
CA ALA A 328 -28.12 -18.21 -9.41
C ALA A 328 -27.53 -19.44 -8.68
N SER A 329 -27.50 -20.60 -9.33
CA SER A 329 -26.87 -21.82 -8.80
C SER A 329 -25.35 -21.71 -8.65
N GLU A 330 -24.68 -21.04 -9.60
CA GLU A 330 -23.23 -20.82 -9.55
C GLU A 330 -22.87 -19.79 -8.49
N ILE A 331 -23.66 -18.71 -8.38
CA ILE A 331 -23.54 -17.71 -7.31
C ILE A 331 -23.70 -18.39 -5.94
N ALA A 332 -24.75 -19.18 -5.74
CA ALA A 332 -24.99 -19.89 -4.49
C ALA A 332 -23.85 -20.85 -4.13
N ALA A 333 -23.32 -21.57 -5.12
CA ALA A 333 -22.19 -22.48 -4.91
C ALA A 333 -20.89 -21.73 -4.56
N SER A 334 -20.65 -20.57 -5.17
CA SER A 334 -19.49 -19.71 -4.83
C SER A 334 -19.63 -19.12 -3.43
N ASP A 335 -20.81 -18.61 -3.08
CA ASP A 335 -21.09 -18.05 -1.76
C ASP A 335 -20.96 -19.10 -0.65
N ALA A 336 -21.40 -20.33 -0.90
CA ALA A 336 -21.20 -21.45 0.03
C ALA A 336 -19.70 -21.74 0.26
N ARG A 337 -18.87 -21.74 -0.79
CA ARG A 337 -17.42 -21.95 -0.67
C ARG A 337 -16.75 -20.80 0.08
N ARG A 338 -17.10 -19.55 -0.21
CA ARG A 338 -16.56 -18.36 0.48
C ARG A 338 -16.92 -18.33 1.96
N THR A 339 -18.17 -18.69 2.28
CA THR A 339 -18.63 -18.83 3.67
C THR A 339 -17.88 -19.96 4.38
N ARG A 340 -17.66 -21.10 3.71
CA ARG A 340 -16.87 -22.22 4.26
C ARG A 340 -15.43 -21.82 4.51
N ILE A 341 -14.77 -21.12 3.57
CA ILE A 341 -13.42 -20.58 3.77
C ILE A 341 -13.34 -19.72 5.03
N ARG A 342 -14.29 -18.79 5.20
CA ARG A 342 -14.34 -17.90 6.37
C ARG A 342 -14.51 -18.68 7.67
N ALA A 343 -15.41 -19.66 7.69
CA ALA A 343 -15.64 -20.51 8.85
C ALA A 343 -14.40 -21.36 9.21
N LEU A 344 -13.73 -21.93 8.21
CA LEU A 344 -12.49 -22.69 8.42
C LEU A 344 -11.36 -21.81 8.96
N LYS A 345 -11.18 -20.61 8.41
CA LYS A 345 -10.19 -19.64 8.91
C LYS A 345 -10.45 -19.28 10.39
N ALA A 346 -11.71 -19.03 10.75
CA ALA A 346 -12.09 -18.80 12.15
C ALA A 346 -11.78 -20.03 13.03
N GLY A 347 -12.14 -21.24 12.58
CA GLY A 347 -11.85 -22.48 13.29
C GLY A 347 -10.36 -22.77 13.48
N ILE A 348 -9.50 -22.37 12.52
CA ILE A 348 -8.04 -22.45 12.66
C ILE A 348 -7.58 -21.55 13.82
N VAL A 349 -8.05 -20.30 13.86
CA VAL A 349 -7.69 -19.36 14.94
C VAL A 349 -8.15 -19.89 16.30
N GLU A 350 -9.38 -20.40 16.40
CA GLU A 350 -9.90 -21.02 17.63
C GLU A 350 -9.04 -22.20 18.08
N ALA A 351 -8.72 -23.13 17.17
CA ALA A 351 -7.89 -24.29 17.48
C ALA A 351 -6.48 -23.90 17.99
N LEU A 352 -5.91 -22.80 17.48
CA LEU A 352 -4.62 -22.30 17.93
C LEU A 352 -4.70 -21.55 19.27
N ASN A 353 -5.86 -20.94 19.58
CA ASN A 353 -6.07 -20.17 20.82
C ASN A 353 -6.41 -21.05 22.03
N ASP A 354 -6.96 -22.26 21.83
CA ASP A 354 -7.29 -23.23 22.90
C ASP A 354 -6.04 -23.86 23.58
N GLY A 355 -4.92 -23.14 23.61
CA GLY A 355 -3.59 -23.59 24.02
C GLY A 355 -3.29 -23.60 25.53
N ASP A 356 -4.30 -23.49 26.40
CA ASP A 356 -4.16 -23.69 27.85
C ASP A 356 -4.30 -25.18 28.28
N GLY A 357 -4.55 -26.08 27.33
CA GLY A 357 -4.61 -27.53 27.57
C GLY A 357 -3.25 -28.24 27.61
N ASP A 358 -3.27 -29.53 28.01
CA ASP A 358 -2.09 -30.40 28.05
C ASP A 358 -1.42 -30.54 26.68
N ASN A 359 -0.14 -30.93 26.66
CA ASN A 359 0.67 -31.04 25.44
C ASN A 359 0.07 -31.97 24.36
N LYS A 360 -0.76 -32.94 24.77
CA LYS A 360 -1.49 -33.86 23.88
C LYS A 360 -2.64 -33.16 23.14
N ASP A 361 -3.34 -32.25 23.82
CA ASP A 361 -4.44 -31.49 23.23
C ASP A 361 -3.91 -30.41 22.27
N LYS A 362 -2.73 -29.85 22.55
CA LYS A 362 -2.02 -28.94 21.63
C LYS A 362 -1.69 -29.58 20.29
N ASN A 363 -1.12 -30.79 20.28
CA ASN A 363 -0.80 -31.48 19.03
C ASN A 363 -2.06 -31.81 18.23
N LYS A 364 -3.13 -32.28 18.90
CA LYS A 364 -4.41 -32.58 18.26
C LYS A 364 -5.07 -31.34 17.65
N ASN A 365 -5.03 -30.21 18.36
CA ASN A 365 -5.56 -28.95 17.85
C ASN A 365 -4.76 -28.46 16.65
N LEU A 366 -3.44 -28.64 16.65
CA LEU A 366 -2.58 -28.29 15.53
C LEU A 366 -2.83 -29.17 14.31
N ASP A 367 -3.00 -30.48 14.48
CA ASP A 367 -3.38 -31.39 13.39
C ASP A 367 -4.73 -30.98 12.77
N ARG A 368 -5.72 -30.66 13.61
CA ARG A 368 -7.02 -30.15 13.15
C ARG A 368 -6.87 -28.83 12.38
N ALA A 369 -6.03 -27.91 12.86
CA ALA A 369 -5.75 -26.64 12.18
C ALA A 369 -5.11 -26.87 10.80
N ILE A 370 -4.17 -27.83 10.68
CA ILE A 370 -3.55 -28.22 9.42
C ILE A 370 -4.60 -28.78 8.45
N GLU A 371 -5.49 -29.66 8.90
CA GLU A 371 -6.58 -30.21 8.07
C GLU A 371 -7.50 -29.11 7.53
N MET A 372 -7.92 -28.19 8.40
CA MET A 372 -8.74 -27.04 8.00
C MET A 372 -8.01 -26.13 7.01
N ALA A 373 -6.72 -25.89 7.21
CA ALA A 373 -5.91 -25.06 6.32
C ALA A 373 -5.74 -25.68 4.92
N HIS A 374 -5.61 -27.01 4.81
CA HIS A 374 -5.64 -27.71 3.53
C HIS A 374 -6.98 -27.54 2.80
N GLU A 375 -8.09 -27.65 3.53
CA GLU A 375 -9.41 -27.40 2.95
C GLU A 375 -9.55 -25.95 2.46
N VAL A 376 -9.04 -24.98 3.23
CA VAL A 376 -8.99 -23.57 2.81
C VAL A 376 -8.22 -23.41 1.51
N VAL A 377 -7.02 -23.98 1.38
CA VAL A 377 -6.23 -23.93 0.14
C VAL A 377 -7.00 -24.53 -1.03
N ALA A 378 -7.63 -25.70 -0.84
CA ALA A 378 -8.41 -26.36 -1.88
C ALA A 378 -9.59 -25.48 -2.37
N LEU A 379 -10.32 -24.87 -1.44
CA LEU A 379 -11.46 -24.00 -1.74
C LEU A 379 -11.03 -22.68 -2.39
N VAL A 380 -9.98 -22.04 -1.87
CA VAL A 380 -9.38 -20.82 -2.44
C VAL A 380 -8.91 -21.06 -3.87
N ARG A 381 -8.30 -22.22 -4.14
CA ARG A 381 -7.92 -22.61 -5.50
C ARG A 381 -9.13 -22.81 -6.40
N ARG A 382 -10.16 -23.50 -5.92
CA ARG A 382 -11.41 -23.74 -6.66
C ARG A 382 -12.20 -22.46 -6.97
N GLU A 383 -12.14 -21.47 -6.08
CA GLU A 383 -12.71 -20.14 -6.29
C GLU A 383 -11.81 -19.21 -7.13
N GLU A 384 -10.65 -19.70 -7.56
CA GLU A 384 -9.64 -18.92 -8.30
C GLU A 384 -9.23 -17.61 -7.59
N LEU A 385 -9.25 -17.61 -6.26
CA LEU A 385 -8.81 -16.47 -5.42
C LEU A 385 -7.28 -16.42 -5.36
N ARG A 386 -6.66 -16.31 -6.53
CA ARG A 386 -5.21 -16.40 -6.76
C ARG A 386 -4.39 -15.42 -5.91
N SER A 387 -4.93 -14.23 -5.63
CA SER A 387 -4.27 -13.25 -4.74
C SER A 387 -4.13 -13.72 -3.28
N LEU A 388 -4.93 -14.71 -2.86
CA LEU A 388 -4.86 -15.28 -1.52
C LEU A 388 -3.94 -16.50 -1.42
N TYR A 389 -3.43 -17.04 -2.54
CA TYR A 389 -2.69 -18.31 -2.54
C TYR A 389 -1.43 -18.24 -1.68
N ALA A 390 -0.67 -17.16 -1.80
CA ALA A 390 0.56 -16.96 -1.03
C ALA A 390 0.30 -16.99 0.47
N GLU A 391 -0.68 -16.21 0.95
CA GLU A 391 -1.09 -16.18 2.35
C GLU A 391 -1.52 -17.57 2.85
N GLN A 392 -2.29 -18.33 2.06
CA GLN A 392 -2.77 -19.64 2.50
C GLN A 392 -1.65 -20.69 2.55
N TYR A 393 -0.70 -20.63 1.62
CA TYR A 393 0.50 -21.48 1.68
C TYR A 393 1.41 -21.08 2.84
N ASP A 394 1.56 -19.79 3.12
CA ASP A 394 2.33 -19.32 4.28
C ASP A 394 1.73 -19.83 5.59
N ALA A 395 0.40 -19.73 5.74
CA ALA A 395 -0.31 -20.26 6.90
C ALA A 395 -0.06 -21.77 7.10
N LEU A 396 -0.13 -22.58 6.04
CA LEU A 396 0.23 -24.00 6.11
C LEU A 396 1.70 -24.23 6.48
N GLY A 397 2.61 -23.42 5.93
CA GLY A 397 4.03 -23.47 6.26
C GLY A 397 4.28 -23.25 7.75
N ARG A 398 3.65 -22.23 8.32
CA ARG A 398 3.73 -21.92 9.77
C ARG A 398 3.14 -23.03 10.63
N LEU A 399 1.98 -23.59 10.24
CA LEU A 399 1.35 -24.69 10.96
C LEU A 399 2.24 -25.94 10.99
N TYR A 400 2.81 -26.33 9.84
CA TYR A 400 3.75 -27.45 9.78
C TYR A 400 5.04 -27.21 10.56
N TRP A 401 5.54 -25.98 10.52
CA TRP A 401 6.70 -25.59 11.29
C TRP A 401 6.47 -25.68 12.80
N ALA A 402 5.29 -25.23 13.26
CA ALA A 402 4.85 -25.37 14.65
C ALA A 402 4.68 -26.83 15.06
N ALA A 403 4.26 -27.70 14.13
CA ALA A 403 4.13 -29.14 14.36
C ALA A 403 5.47 -29.89 14.40
N GLY A 404 6.58 -29.18 14.16
CA GLY A 404 7.92 -29.75 14.07
C GLY A 404 8.25 -30.37 12.71
N ASP A 405 7.32 -30.37 11.75
CA ASP A 405 7.54 -30.84 10.40
C ASP A 405 8.18 -29.74 9.53
N ARG A 406 9.50 -29.60 9.70
CA ARG A 406 10.28 -28.58 8.98
C ARG A 406 10.27 -28.81 7.46
N ALA A 407 10.25 -30.05 7.00
CA ALA A 407 10.24 -30.35 5.57
C ALA A 407 8.97 -29.83 4.90
N ARG A 408 7.78 -30.13 5.46
CA ARG A 408 6.52 -29.60 4.94
C ARG A 408 6.40 -28.09 5.16
N GLY A 409 6.93 -27.56 6.27
CA GLY A 409 6.98 -26.11 6.51
C GLY A 409 7.71 -25.37 5.39
N VAL A 410 8.93 -25.82 5.04
CA VAL A 410 9.73 -25.24 3.94
C VAL A 410 9.04 -25.42 2.59
N ALA A 411 8.45 -26.58 2.33
CA ALA A 411 7.76 -26.84 1.06
C ALA A 411 6.62 -25.83 0.82
N HIS A 412 5.82 -25.53 1.85
CA HIS A 412 4.73 -24.57 1.75
C HIS A 412 5.23 -23.11 1.71
N ALA A 413 6.31 -22.78 2.41
CA ALA A 413 6.97 -21.47 2.27
C ALA A 413 7.42 -21.22 0.81
N ARG A 414 7.98 -22.23 0.14
CA ARG A 414 8.33 -22.14 -1.29
C ARG A 414 7.09 -21.97 -2.18
N LEU A 415 5.99 -22.68 -1.89
CA LEU A 415 4.72 -22.49 -2.62
C LEU A 415 4.16 -21.08 -2.43
N SER A 416 4.31 -20.49 -1.25
CA SER A 416 3.90 -19.11 -0.97
C SER A 416 4.68 -18.11 -1.83
N LEU A 417 6.02 -18.20 -1.82
CA LEU A 417 6.88 -17.35 -2.65
C LEU A 417 6.61 -17.54 -4.14
N LYS A 418 6.42 -18.80 -4.58
CA LYS A 418 6.06 -19.08 -5.97
C LYS A 418 4.72 -18.47 -6.36
N ALA A 419 3.73 -18.49 -5.46
CA ALA A 419 2.46 -17.83 -5.71
C ALA A 419 2.60 -16.30 -5.82
N LEU A 420 3.49 -15.67 -5.04
CA LEU A 420 3.81 -14.23 -5.17
C LEU A 420 4.51 -13.92 -6.49
N GLU A 421 5.47 -14.76 -6.90
CA GLU A 421 6.15 -14.64 -8.19
C GLU A 421 5.16 -14.79 -9.36
N ASP A 422 4.28 -15.78 -9.28
CA ASP A 422 3.29 -16.08 -10.32
C ASP A 422 2.28 -14.95 -10.56
N ILE A 423 2.08 -14.07 -9.58
CA ILE A 423 1.21 -12.89 -9.69
C ILE A 423 2.01 -11.60 -9.91
N GLY A 424 3.33 -11.70 -10.08
CA GLY A 424 4.23 -10.56 -10.33
C GLY A 424 4.52 -9.69 -9.11
N TYR A 425 4.27 -10.19 -7.89
CA TYR A 425 4.46 -9.41 -6.67
C TYR A 425 5.94 -9.33 -6.25
N VAL A 426 6.67 -10.46 -6.35
CA VAL A 426 8.11 -10.56 -6.09
C VAL A 426 8.85 -11.07 -7.32
N GLU A 427 10.14 -10.75 -7.41
CA GLU A 427 11.04 -11.41 -8.35
C GLU A 427 11.64 -12.68 -7.74
N PRO A 428 12.14 -13.63 -8.54
CA PRO A 428 12.82 -14.80 -7.99
C PRO A 428 14.11 -14.38 -7.27
N ASP A 429 14.16 -14.60 -5.96
CA ASP A 429 15.35 -14.39 -5.14
C ASP A 429 15.47 -15.54 -4.12
N GLU A 430 16.66 -16.14 -4.07
CA GLU A 430 16.99 -17.21 -3.13
C GLU A 430 17.00 -16.72 -1.67
N GLU A 431 17.19 -15.41 -1.43
CA GLU A 431 17.19 -14.84 -0.08
C GLU A 431 15.78 -14.80 0.54
N TYR A 432 14.72 -14.67 -0.28
CA TYR A 432 13.35 -14.55 0.23
C TYR A 432 12.90 -15.76 1.05
N LEU A 433 13.34 -16.96 0.70
CA LEU A 433 13.01 -18.15 1.48
C LEU A 433 13.63 -18.09 2.88
N SER A 434 14.90 -17.70 2.96
CA SER A 434 15.60 -17.58 4.25
C SER A 434 14.94 -16.51 5.12
N LYS A 435 14.59 -15.35 4.54
CA LYS A 435 13.86 -14.27 5.22
C LYS A 435 12.48 -14.75 5.72
N LEU A 436 11.69 -15.41 4.89
CA LEU A 436 10.36 -15.91 5.27
C LEU A 436 10.45 -16.94 6.40
N LEU A 437 11.37 -17.90 6.31
CA LEU A 437 11.54 -18.94 7.34
C LEU A 437 12.04 -18.38 8.67
N ALA A 438 12.82 -17.29 8.67
CA ALA A 438 13.22 -16.62 9.91
C ALA A 438 11.99 -16.17 10.72
N THR A 439 10.95 -15.68 10.04
CA THR A 439 9.68 -15.27 10.68
C THR A 439 8.88 -16.43 11.27
N TYR A 440 9.17 -17.68 10.89
CA TYR A 440 8.53 -18.86 11.47
C TYR A 440 9.13 -19.19 12.84
N GLY A 441 10.39 -18.81 13.08
CA GLY A 441 11.12 -19.05 14.33
C GLY A 441 10.71 -18.12 15.47
N GLU A 442 10.48 -16.83 15.17
CA GLU A 442 10.10 -15.82 16.17
C GLU A 442 8.76 -16.14 16.85
N ALA A 443 7.82 -16.73 16.12
CA ALA A 443 6.55 -17.21 16.66
C ALA A 443 6.69 -18.40 17.64
N GLY A 444 7.82 -19.13 17.60
CA GLY A 444 8.06 -20.31 18.45
C GLY A 444 8.88 -20.05 19.71
N SER A 445 9.64 -18.94 19.77
CA SER A 445 10.51 -18.61 20.92
C SER A 445 9.79 -17.91 22.08
N ALA A 446 8.60 -17.35 21.86
CA ALA A 446 7.81 -16.70 22.92
C ALA A 446 7.19 -17.69 23.94
N GLY A 447 7.23 -19.01 23.66
CA GLY A 447 6.68 -20.05 24.53
C GLY A 447 7.71 -20.90 25.29
N ARG A 448 9.01 -20.54 25.27
CA ARG A 448 10.08 -21.32 25.95
C ARG A 448 11.03 -20.48 26.80
N ARG A 449 10.52 -19.49 27.53
CA ARG A 449 11.24 -18.91 28.67
C ARG A 449 10.38 -18.91 29.91
#